data_AF-A0A662KQX6-F1
#
_entry.id   AF-A0A662KQX6-F1
#
_cell.length_a   1.000
_cell.length_b   1.000
_cell.length_c   1.000
_cell.angle_alpha   90.00
_cell.angle_beta   90.00
_cell.angle_gamma   90.00
#
_symmetry.space_group_name_H-M   'P 1'
#
loop_
_entity.id
_entity.type
_entity.pdbx_description
1 polymer ?
#
loop_
_entity_poly.entity_id
_entity_poly.type
_entity_poly.pdbx_seq_one_letter_code
_entity_poly.pdbx_strand_id
1 'polypeptide(L)'
;MDELEGISVDIRKKVLLVGVGIAVLSAAIATQYARISIGYEFGVVHPSEGFIRFVALDNATDGKRLLRIEDNNTASMKLKFGNIPKGMNKTYTAAFAIVNEEGFSVNITGVSVNYTGANDGTSFLRIWLHAHANMDAPDEAAGDKLLIWDGSNSHGYWILAAGNNNATNMNGTQTNTPWDTDDHIRYAAGTPTATNGSTDFVWVQISIDTSGATKGTTYSGYIEFHFKAET
;
A
#
# COMPACT_ATOMS: atom_id res chain seq x y z
N MET A 1 28.47 -51.18 46.25
CA MET A 1 27.43 -50.14 46.29
C MET A 1 27.82 -48.95 45.40
N ASP A 2 28.55 -49.20 44.30
CA ASP A 2 29.04 -48.15 43.38
C ASP A 2 28.41 -48.21 41.97
N GLU A 3 27.84 -49.37 41.59
CA GLU A 3 27.29 -49.56 40.24
C GLU A 3 25.94 -48.86 40.03
N LEU A 4 25.15 -48.72 41.11
CA LEU A 4 23.85 -48.04 41.09
C LEU A 4 23.98 -46.51 41.06
N GLU A 5 25.07 -45.94 41.60
CA GLU A 5 25.33 -44.49 41.53
C GLU A 5 25.80 -44.05 40.14
N GLY A 6 26.65 -44.84 39.48
CA GLY A 6 27.11 -44.57 38.11
C GLY A 6 25.97 -44.56 37.09
N ILE A 7 25.04 -45.51 37.19
CA ILE A 7 23.83 -45.59 36.35
C ILE A 7 22.89 -44.40 36.64
N SER A 8 22.73 -44.01 37.92
CA SER A 8 21.89 -42.87 38.31
C SER A 8 22.40 -41.54 37.75
N VAL A 9 23.72 -41.31 37.76
CA VAL A 9 24.33 -40.07 37.25
C VAL A 9 24.26 -39.99 35.72
N ASP A 10 24.42 -41.11 35.02
CA ASP A 10 24.35 -41.17 33.55
C ASP A 10 22.91 -40.94 33.05
N ILE A 11 21.90 -41.50 33.74
CA ILE A 11 20.48 -41.23 33.46
C ILE A 11 20.15 -39.76 33.69
N ARG A 12 20.61 -39.14 34.79
CA ARG A 12 20.36 -37.72 35.06
C ARG A 12 20.98 -36.79 34.00
N LYS A 13 22.19 -37.09 33.52
CA LYS A 13 22.85 -36.32 32.45
C LYS A 13 22.11 -36.46 31.11
N LYS A 14 21.66 -37.68 30.77
CA LYS A 14 20.87 -37.95 29.54
C LYS A 14 19.50 -37.26 29.58
N VAL A 15 18.81 -37.28 30.72
CA VAL A 15 17.52 -36.58 30.91
C VAL A 15 17.69 -35.06 30.86
N LEU A 16 18.77 -34.51 31.42
CA LEU A 16 19.07 -33.08 31.33
C LEU A 16 19.35 -32.65 29.88
N LEU A 17 20.10 -33.46 29.11
CA LEU A 17 20.40 -33.16 27.70
C LEU A 17 19.13 -33.16 26.83
N VAL A 18 18.21 -34.11 27.09
CA VAL A 18 16.90 -34.16 26.43
C VAL A 18 16.04 -32.96 26.85
N GLY A 19 16.05 -32.58 28.13
CA GLY A 19 15.33 -31.40 28.63
C GLY A 19 15.81 -30.09 28.03
N VAL A 20 17.13 -29.91 27.89
CA VAL A 20 17.73 -28.74 27.22
C VAL A 20 17.44 -28.76 25.71
N GLY A 21 17.52 -29.93 25.06
CA GLY A 21 17.17 -30.07 23.64
C GLY A 21 15.70 -29.73 23.35
N ILE A 22 14.78 -30.17 24.21
CA ILE A 22 13.36 -29.83 24.12
C ILE A 22 13.14 -28.35 24.41
N ALA A 23 13.79 -27.76 25.42
CA ALA A 23 13.66 -26.34 25.71
C ALA A 23 14.21 -25.45 24.57
N VAL A 24 15.31 -25.84 23.94
CA VAL A 24 15.89 -25.14 22.77
C VAL A 24 15.01 -25.32 21.53
N LEU A 25 14.46 -26.52 21.29
CA LEU A 25 13.48 -26.74 20.22
C LEU A 25 12.18 -25.98 20.48
N SER A 26 11.67 -25.92 21.71
CA SER A 26 10.50 -25.14 22.08
C SER A 26 10.75 -23.63 21.98
N ALA A 27 11.94 -23.14 22.32
CA ALA A 27 12.33 -21.74 22.12
C ALA A 27 12.55 -21.40 20.63
N ALA A 28 13.05 -22.35 19.82
CA ALA A 28 13.20 -22.21 18.38
C ALA A 28 11.85 -22.27 17.62
N ILE A 29 10.92 -23.10 18.10
CA ILE A 29 9.55 -23.20 17.55
C ILE A 29 8.71 -21.99 17.99
N ALA A 30 8.97 -21.42 19.18
CA ALA A 30 8.32 -20.19 19.64
C ALA A 30 8.88 -18.90 19.03
N THR A 31 10.05 -18.94 18.37
CA THR A 31 10.61 -17.78 17.66
C THR A 31 10.13 -17.67 16.21
N GLN A 32 9.51 -18.71 15.64
CA GLN A 32 8.79 -18.60 14.37
C GLN A 32 7.31 -18.30 14.64
N TYR A 33 6.72 -17.43 13.83
CA TYR A 33 5.34 -16.92 13.95
C TYR A 33 5.12 -15.76 14.94
N ALA A 34 6.11 -14.90 15.14
CA ALA A 34 5.78 -13.51 15.49
C ALA A 34 5.15 -12.82 14.26
N ARG A 35 3.84 -13.00 14.06
CA ARG A 35 3.06 -12.22 13.09
C ARG A 35 2.96 -10.79 13.61
N ILE A 36 3.51 -9.84 12.88
CA ILE A 36 3.26 -8.41 13.10
C ILE A 36 2.14 -8.02 12.14
N SER A 37 1.05 -7.48 12.69
CA SER A 37 -0.01 -6.87 11.90
C SER A 37 0.33 -5.39 11.77
N ILE A 38 0.60 -4.94 10.55
CA ILE A 38 0.66 -3.52 10.26
C ILE A 38 -0.58 -3.16 9.45
N GLY A 39 -1.66 -2.85 10.15
CA GLY A 39 -2.88 -2.33 9.55
C GLY A 39 -2.69 -0.88 9.13
N TYR A 40 -2.09 -0.66 7.96
CA TYR A 40 -2.13 0.65 7.33
C TYR A 40 -3.55 0.92 6.86
N GLU A 41 -4.14 1.97 7.41
CA GLU A 41 -5.37 2.57 6.95
C GLU A 41 -5.03 4.00 6.57
N PHE A 42 -5.38 4.39 5.34
CA PHE A 42 -5.22 5.76 4.86
C PHE A 42 -6.56 6.34 4.44
N GLY A 43 -6.96 7.46 5.04
CA GLY A 43 -8.04 8.27 4.51
C GLY A 43 -7.58 9.03 3.27
N VAL A 44 -8.36 8.98 2.20
CA VAL A 44 -8.24 9.95 1.09
C VAL A 44 -9.16 11.12 1.42
N VAL A 45 -8.59 12.30 1.66
CA VAL A 45 -9.37 13.53 1.93
C VAL A 45 -9.61 14.23 0.60
N HIS A 46 -10.89 14.40 0.25
CA HIS A 46 -11.32 15.06 -0.97
C HIS A 46 -11.83 16.48 -0.63
N PRO A 47 -11.19 17.58 -1.10
CA PRO A 47 -11.73 18.92 -0.92
C PRO A 47 -13.05 19.06 -1.71
N SER A 48 -14.08 19.63 -1.09
CA SER A 48 -15.51 19.45 -1.46
C SER A 48 -15.98 19.97 -2.82
N GLU A 49 -15.11 20.46 -3.71
CA GLU A 49 -15.51 21.17 -4.93
C GLU A 49 -14.84 20.67 -6.23
N GLY A 50 -13.90 19.71 -6.17
CA GLY A 50 -13.24 19.16 -7.37
C GLY A 50 -13.87 17.86 -7.88
N PHE A 51 -13.93 17.63 -9.18
CA PHE A 51 -14.33 16.36 -9.77
C PHE A 51 -13.09 15.48 -10.02
N ILE A 52 -12.50 14.96 -8.95
CA ILE A 52 -11.42 13.96 -9.01
C ILE A 52 -11.94 12.63 -8.49
N ARG A 53 -11.73 11.57 -9.26
CA ARG A 53 -12.18 10.22 -8.92
C ARG A 53 -11.00 9.28 -8.75
N PHE A 54 -11.17 8.31 -7.87
CA PHE A 54 -10.21 7.23 -7.67
C PHE A 54 -10.80 5.89 -8.14
N VAL A 55 -9.97 5.08 -8.79
CA VAL A 55 -10.37 3.81 -9.41
C VAL A 55 -9.43 2.71 -8.94
N ALA A 56 -9.95 1.69 -8.27
CA ALA A 56 -9.13 0.58 -7.77
C ALA A 56 -8.64 -0.34 -8.90
N LEU A 57 -7.50 -1.00 -8.69
CA LEU A 57 -7.09 -2.13 -9.52
C LEU A 57 -6.50 -3.27 -8.67
N ASP A 58 -5.44 -3.00 -7.92
CA ASP A 58 -4.79 -4.04 -7.11
C ASP A 58 -5.67 -4.55 -5.97
N ASN A 59 -5.44 -5.82 -5.63
CA ASN A 59 -6.05 -6.46 -4.47
C ASN A 59 -5.06 -6.52 -3.30
N ALA A 60 -5.59 -6.35 -2.10
CA ALA A 60 -4.90 -6.61 -0.86
C ALA A 60 -4.77 -8.12 -0.59
N THR A 61 -4.06 -8.47 0.49
CA THR A 61 -3.80 -9.88 0.86
C THR A 61 -5.06 -10.65 1.26
N ASP A 62 -6.16 -9.96 1.53
CA ASP A 62 -7.48 -10.54 1.85
C ASP A 62 -8.31 -10.85 0.58
N GLY A 63 -7.76 -10.62 -0.62
CA GLY A 63 -8.42 -10.87 -1.90
C GLY A 63 -9.40 -9.77 -2.32
N LYS A 64 -9.57 -8.73 -1.51
CA LYS A 64 -10.41 -7.54 -1.79
C LYS A 64 -9.58 -6.43 -2.42
N ARG A 65 -10.23 -5.42 -3.00
CA ARG A 65 -9.58 -4.22 -3.52
C ARG A 65 -8.76 -3.52 -2.44
N LEU A 66 -7.56 -3.08 -2.82
CA LEU A 66 -6.66 -2.38 -1.90
C LEU A 66 -7.27 -1.05 -1.44
N LEU A 67 -7.75 -0.24 -2.40
CA LEU A 67 -8.56 0.95 -2.15
C LEU A 67 -10.03 0.54 -2.10
N ARG A 68 -10.74 0.89 -1.02
CA ARG A 68 -12.15 0.55 -0.81
C ARG A 68 -12.85 1.55 0.08
N ILE A 69 -14.19 1.57 0.05
CA ILE A 69 -15.01 2.41 0.94
C ILE A 69 -15.50 1.55 2.10
N GLU A 70 -15.20 1.95 3.34
CA GLU A 70 -15.69 1.25 4.54
C GLU A 70 -17.07 1.69 4.99
N ASP A 71 -17.40 2.96 4.80
CA ASP A 71 -18.68 3.53 5.19
C ASP A 71 -19.25 4.38 4.04
N ASN A 72 -20.29 3.85 3.41
CA ASN A 72 -20.99 4.53 2.31
C ASN A 72 -21.67 5.83 2.75
N ASN A 73 -21.91 6.05 4.05
CA ASN A 73 -22.54 7.27 4.53
C ASN A 73 -21.55 8.43 4.68
N THR A 74 -20.27 8.14 4.93
CA THR A 74 -19.21 9.15 5.07
C THR A 74 -18.29 9.23 3.84
N ALA A 75 -18.42 8.28 2.91
CA ALA A 75 -17.61 8.13 1.70
C ALA A 75 -16.09 8.13 1.98
N SER A 76 -15.67 7.73 3.19
CA SER A 76 -14.26 7.66 3.54
C SER A 76 -13.59 6.51 2.78
N MET A 77 -12.65 6.83 1.91
CA MET A 77 -11.87 5.84 1.18
C MET A 77 -10.68 5.39 2.03
N LYS A 78 -10.44 4.08 2.09
CA LYS A 78 -9.36 3.46 2.85
C LYS A 78 -8.50 2.56 1.98
N LEU A 79 -7.19 2.80 2.00
CA LEU A 79 -6.21 1.82 1.54
C LEU A 79 -5.97 0.81 2.66
N LYS A 80 -6.15 -0.48 2.40
CA LYS A 80 -5.99 -1.54 3.40
C LYS A 80 -5.03 -2.62 2.92
N PHE A 81 -3.81 -2.55 3.40
CA PHE A 81 -2.70 -3.40 2.94
C PHE A 81 -2.70 -4.81 3.55
N GLY A 82 -3.51 -5.04 4.59
CA GLY A 82 -3.48 -6.26 5.37
C GLY A 82 -2.24 -6.34 6.26
N ASN A 83 -1.80 -7.56 6.59
CA ASN A 83 -0.68 -7.75 7.52
C ASN A 83 0.63 -7.89 6.73
N ILE A 84 1.52 -6.90 6.83
CA ILE A 84 2.85 -6.95 6.24
C ILE A 84 3.89 -7.27 7.34
N PRO A 85 4.62 -8.41 7.25
CA PRO A 85 5.69 -8.72 8.21
C PRO A 85 6.79 -7.65 8.22
N LYS A 86 7.48 -7.49 9.36
CA LYS A 86 8.69 -6.65 9.45
C LYS A 86 9.78 -7.18 8.50
N GLY A 87 10.54 -6.27 7.91
CA GLY A 87 11.66 -6.62 7.01
C GLY A 87 11.24 -6.96 5.59
N MET A 88 9.98 -6.69 5.23
CA MET A 88 9.44 -6.95 3.92
C MET A 88 9.33 -5.65 3.12
N ASN A 89 9.55 -5.77 1.82
CA ASN A 89 9.12 -4.79 0.85
C ASN A 89 7.91 -5.35 0.09
N LYS A 90 6.83 -4.57 0.00
CA LYS A 90 5.65 -4.91 -0.79
C LYS A 90 5.29 -3.73 -1.67
N THR A 91 5.28 -3.97 -2.98
CA THR A 91 4.80 -3.01 -3.98
C THR A 91 3.44 -3.44 -4.51
N TYR A 92 2.55 -2.45 -4.65
CA TYR A 92 1.28 -2.51 -5.37
C TYR A 92 1.44 -1.57 -6.57
N THR A 93 1.68 -2.15 -7.75
CA THR A 93 1.98 -1.40 -8.98
C THR A 93 0.79 -0.59 -9.47
N ALA A 94 -0.43 -0.91 -9.03
CA ALA A 94 -1.61 -0.14 -9.35
C ALA A 94 -2.57 -0.16 -8.17
N ALA A 95 -2.13 0.42 -7.06
CA ALA A 95 -2.94 0.57 -5.85
C ALA A 95 -4.31 1.17 -6.18
N PHE A 96 -4.30 2.20 -7.03
CA PHE A 96 -5.46 2.81 -7.66
C PHE A 96 -5.00 3.72 -8.82
N ALA A 97 -5.93 4.19 -9.64
CA ALA A 97 -5.75 5.32 -10.54
C ALA A 97 -6.41 6.58 -9.98
N ILE A 98 -5.82 7.73 -10.28
CA ILE A 98 -6.43 9.06 -10.12
C ILE A 98 -6.96 9.47 -11.48
N VAL A 99 -8.24 9.82 -11.55
CA VAL A 99 -8.95 10.21 -12.77
C VAL A 99 -9.47 11.63 -12.59
N ASN A 100 -9.13 12.50 -13.53
CA ASN A 100 -9.70 13.82 -13.68
C ASN A 100 -11.05 13.70 -14.40
N GLU A 101 -12.11 14.21 -13.79
CA GLU A 101 -13.44 14.30 -14.39
C GLU A 101 -13.78 15.75 -14.76
N GLU A 102 -12.92 16.71 -14.43
CA GLU A 102 -13.07 18.11 -14.77
C GLU A 102 -13.04 18.32 -16.28
N GLY A 103 -13.79 19.31 -16.78
CA GLY A 103 -13.76 19.71 -18.19
C GLY A 103 -12.48 20.44 -18.62
N PHE A 104 -11.44 20.47 -17.78
CA PHE A 104 -10.16 21.13 -17.99
C PHE A 104 -9.02 20.31 -17.36
N SER A 105 -7.79 20.55 -17.81
CA SER A 105 -6.60 19.85 -17.30
C SER A 105 -6.24 20.25 -15.87
N VAL A 106 -5.73 19.28 -15.11
CA VAL A 106 -5.33 19.48 -13.71
C VAL A 106 -3.95 18.90 -13.44
N ASN A 107 -3.20 19.56 -12.57
CA ASN A 107 -1.88 19.13 -12.14
C ASN A 107 -1.98 18.50 -10.75
N ILE A 108 -1.44 17.29 -10.61
CA ILE A 108 -1.10 16.71 -9.31
C ILE A 108 0.24 17.31 -8.90
N THR A 109 0.21 18.24 -7.96
CA THR A 109 1.36 19.11 -7.60
C THR A 109 2.11 18.66 -6.36
N GLY A 110 1.56 17.70 -5.62
CA GLY A 110 2.26 17.12 -4.50
C GLY A 110 1.42 16.14 -3.70
N VAL A 111 2.07 15.56 -2.70
CA VAL A 111 1.49 14.62 -1.75
C VAL A 111 1.97 14.93 -0.35
N SER A 112 1.06 14.95 0.61
CA SER A 112 1.37 14.96 2.04
C SER A 112 1.02 13.60 2.65
N VAL A 113 1.96 13.01 3.38
CA VAL A 113 1.72 11.76 4.11
C VAL A 113 1.87 12.02 5.59
N ASN A 114 0.79 11.80 6.34
CA ASN A 114 0.84 11.73 7.79
C ASN A 114 0.79 10.25 8.22
N TYR A 115 1.48 9.91 9.29
CA TYR A 115 1.42 8.60 9.89
C TYR A 115 1.53 8.69 11.41
N THR A 116 1.02 7.66 12.07
CA THR A 116 1.09 7.42 13.50
C THR A 116 1.76 6.06 13.73
N GLY A 117 2.42 5.91 14.88
CA GLY A 117 3.08 4.65 15.27
C GLY A 117 4.60 4.63 15.08
N ALA A 118 5.21 5.55 14.32
CA ALA A 118 6.67 5.69 14.29
C ALA A 118 7.11 6.85 15.20
N ASN A 119 8.00 6.58 16.16
CA ASN A 119 8.52 7.60 17.08
C ASN A 119 9.58 8.52 16.44
N ASP A 120 10.07 8.18 15.24
CA ASP A 120 11.27 8.73 14.62
C ASP A 120 11.00 9.57 13.38
N GLY A 121 9.74 9.79 13.02
CA GLY A 121 9.45 10.59 11.84
C GLY A 121 9.50 9.80 10.51
N THR A 122 9.66 8.47 10.53
CA THR A 122 9.86 7.69 9.29
C THR A 122 8.54 7.24 8.65
N SER A 123 8.34 7.63 7.38
CA SER A 123 7.33 7.03 6.52
C SER A 123 7.90 5.77 5.86
N PHE A 124 7.19 4.66 5.97
CA PHE A 124 7.53 3.41 5.27
C PHE A 124 7.00 3.36 3.83
N LEU A 125 6.42 4.47 3.35
CA LEU A 125 5.78 4.55 2.04
C LEU A 125 6.65 5.27 1.03
N ARG A 126 6.62 4.75 -0.20
CA ARG A 126 6.96 5.49 -1.41
C ARG A 126 5.78 5.47 -2.34
N ILE A 127 5.51 6.61 -2.97
CA ILE A 127 4.38 6.77 -3.88
C ILE A 127 4.89 7.25 -5.22
N TRP A 128 4.53 6.50 -6.26
CA TRP A 128 4.83 6.84 -7.65
C TRP A 128 3.55 7.13 -8.41
N LEU A 129 3.62 8.09 -9.30
CA LEU A 129 2.67 8.26 -10.40
C LEU A 129 3.33 7.72 -11.65
N HIS A 130 2.66 6.86 -12.42
CA HIS A 130 3.29 6.21 -13.57
C HIS A 130 2.29 5.75 -14.63
N ALA A 131 2.83 5.36 -15.79
CA ALA A 131 2.05 5.08 -16.99
C ALA A 131 1.47 3.67 -17.01
N HIS A 132 2.14 2.67 -16.43
CA HIS A 132 1.78 1.26 -16.62
C HIS A 132 1.38 0.57 -15.32
N ALA A 133 0.11 0.18 -15.20
CA ALA A 133 -0.41 -0.53 -14.02
C ALA A 133 0.30 -1.85 -13.68
N ASN A 134 0.94 -2.48 -14.66
CA ASN A 134 1.53 -3.81 -14.57
C ASN A 134 3.06 -3.80 -14.60
N MET A 135 3.69 -2.64 -14.43
CA MET A 135 5.14 -2.48 -14.35
C MET A 135 5.51 -1.79 -13.05
N ASP A 136 6.66 -2.16 -12.47
CA ASP A 136 7.21 -1.42 -11.34
C ASP A 136 7.69 -0.06 -11.83
N ALA A 137 7.18 1.03 -11.24
CA ALA A 137 7.46 2.38 -11.70
C ALA A 137 8.96 2.68 -11.92
N PRO A 138 9.91 2.29 -11.03
CA PRO A 138 11.34 2.53 -11.24
C PRO A 138 11.91 1.97 -12.55
N ASP A 139 11.31 0.91 -13.10
CA ASP A 139 11.74 0.24 -14.33
C ASP A 139 11.20 0.91 -15.60
N GLU A 140 10.23 1.83 -15.48
CA GLU A 140 9.65 2.54 -16.62
C GLU A 140 10.61 3.59 -17.22
N ALA A 141 10.29 4.13 -18.39
CA ALA A 141 11.04 5.26 -18.94
C ALA A 141 10.89 6.51 -18.06
N ALA A 142 11.85 7.45 -18.13
CA ALA A 142 11.82 8.65 -17.28
C ALA A 142 10.59 9.56 -17.50
N GLY A 143 10.02 9.57 -18.71
CA GLY A 143 8.81 10.34 -19.03
C GLY A 143 7.50 9.67 -18.59
N ASP A 144 7.57 8.39 -18.24
CA ASP A 144 6.41 7.55 -17.93
C ASP A 144 6.21 7.38 -16.42
N LYS A 145 7.06 8.01 -15.60
CA LYS A 145 7.03 7.89 -14.14
C LYS A 145 7.39 9.18 -13.42
N LEU A 146 6.91 9.29 -12.19
CA LEU A 146 7.23 10.35 -11.25
C LEU A 146 7.18 9.78 -9.82
N LEU A 147 8.31 9.83 -9.11
CA LEU A 147 8.33 9.60 -7.66
C LEU A 147 7.75 10.83 -6.97
N ILE A 148 6.45 10.83 -6.66
CA ILE A 148 5.80 12.01 -6.07
C ILE A 148 6.00 12.09 -4.55
N TRP A 149 6.34 10.98 -3.89
CA TRP A 149 6.68 10.92 -2.47
C TRP A 149 7.77 9.89 -2.20
N ASP A 150 8.91 10.33 -1.66
CA ASP A 150 10.08 9.48 -1.39
C ASP A 150 10.13 8.88 0.03
N GLY A 151 9.14 9.23 0.87
CA GLY A 151 9.12 8.92 2.31
C GLY A 151 9.29 10.15 3.19
N SER A 152 9.65 11.30 2.64
CA SER A 152 9.91 12.52 3.41
C SER A 152 9.50 13.80 2.68
N ASN A 153 9.65 13.86 1.36
CA ASN A 153 9.35 15.04 0.56
C ASN A 153 8.48 14.69 -0.65
N SER A 154 7.72 15.69 -1.08
CA SER A 154 6.99 15.63 -2.34
C SER A 154 7.81 16.19 -3.50
N HIS A 155 7.67 15.60 -4.69
CA HIS A 155 8.46 15.95 -5.86
C HIS A 155 7.63 16.04 -7.14
N GLY A 156 8.02 16.99 -8.00
CA GLY A 156 7.51 17.13 -9.35
C GLY A 156 6.00 17.33 -9.45
N TYR A 157 5.46 17.12 -10.64
CA TYR A 157 4.03 17.13 -10.89
C TYR A 157 3.66 16.24 -12.07
N TRP A 158 2.41 15.77 -12.09
CA TRP A 158 1.82 15.05 -13.21
C TRP A 158 0.60 15.80 -13.72
N ILE A 159 0.47 15.95 -15.03
CA ILE A 159 -0.67 16.62 -15.68
C ILE A 159 -1.67 15.56 -16.11
N LEU A 160 -2.92 15.72 -15.69
CA LEU A 160 -4.07 15.00 -16.20
C LEU A 160 -4.79 15.87 -17.22
N ALA A 161 -5.07 15.33 -18.40
CA ALA A 161 -5.90 16.00 -19.39
C ALA A 161 -7.34 16.17 -18.88
N ALA A 162 -8.14 16.98 -19.58
CA ALA A 162 -9.56 17.13 -19.31
C ALA A 162 -10.29 15.78 -19.35
N GLY A 163 -11.15 15.56 -18.35
CA GLY A 163 -12.06 14.43 -18.28
C GLY A 163 -13.33 14.62 -19.10
N ASN A 164 -14.26 13.69 -18.93
CA ASN A 164 -15.54 13.67 -19.63
C ASN A 164 -16.75 13.63 -18.68
N ASN A 165 -16.53 13.80 -17.38
CA ASN A 165 -17.55 13.76 -16.33
C ASN A 165 -18.39 12.47 -16.37
N ASN A 166 -17.75 11.33 -16.59
CA ASN A 166 -18.40 10.03 -16.72
C ASN A 166 -17.69 8.95 -15.91
N ALA A 167 -18.21 8.72 -14.70
CA ALA A 167 -17.68 7.73 -13.77
C ALA A 167 -17.75 6.26 -14.23
N THR A 168 -18.31 5.96 -15.40
CA THR A 168 -18.36 4.59 -15.95
C THR A 168 -17.14 4.23 -16.80
N ASN A 169 -16.26 5.20 -17.10
CA ASN A 169 -15.05 4.96 -17.86
C ASN A 169 -13.90 5.87 -17.42
N MET A 170 -12.70 5.63 -17.94
CA MET A 170 -11.54 6.52 -17.85
C MET A 170 -10.79 6.49 -19.18
N ASN A 171 -9.81 7.36 -19.34
CA ASN A 171 -9.06 7.59 -20.57
C ASN A 171 -9.98 8.00 -21.73
N GLY A 172 -10.86 8.97 -21.49
CA GLY A 172 -11.75 9.51 -22.51
C GLY A 172 -12.69 8.48 -23.14
N THR A 173 -13.14 7.46 -22.39
CA THR A 173 -13.99 6.29 -22.75
C THR A 173 -13.29 4.97 -23.10
N GLN A 174 -11.96 4.93 -23.18
CA GLN A 174 -11.25 3.72 -23.62
C GLN A 174 -11.26 2.57 -22.62
N THR A 175 -11.45 2.83 -21.33
CA THR A 175 -11.47 1.78 -20.30
C THR A 175 -12.69 1.92 -19.41
N ASN A 176 -13.47 0.86 -19.29
CA ASN A 176 -14.62 0.82 -18.41
C ASN A 176 -14.19 0.77 -16.94
N THR A 177 -14.94 1.48 -16.10
CA THR A 177 -14.82 1.46 -14.64
C THR A 177 -16.12 0.99 -13.99
N PRO A 178 -16.42 -0.31 -14.00
CA PRO A 178 -17.57 -0.89 -13.29
C PRO A 178 -17.53 -0.64 -11.77
N TRP A 179 -18.70 -0.78 -11.14
CA TRP A 179 -18.86 -0.68 -9.68
C TRP A 179 -18.64 -2.05 -9.02
N ASP A 180 -17.74 -2.11 -8.05
CA ASP A 180 -17.56 -3.26 -7.16
C ASP A 180 -18.57 -3.15 -6.00
N THR A 181 -19.50 -4.08 -5.88
CA THR A 181 -20.51 -4.07 -4.83
C THR A 181 -19.99 -4.53 -3.48
N ASP A 182 -18.89 -5.29 -3.46
CA ASP A 182 -18.36 -5.89 -2.22
C ASP A 182 -17.41 -4.93 -1.50
N ASP A 183 -16.64 -4.16 -2.28
CA ASP A 183 -15.68 -3.17 -1.79
C ASP A 183 -16.13 -1.72 -2.03
N HIS A 184 -17.32 -1.55 -2.60
CA HIS A 184 -18.02 -0.28 -2.78
C HIS A 184 -17.16 0.78 -3.48
N ILE A 185 -16.50 0.39 -4.57
CA ILE A 185 -15.62 1.28 -5.32
C ILE A 185 -15.63 0.97 -6.82
N ARG A 186 -15.34 1.99 -7.63
CA ARG A 186 -15.08 1.79 -9.06
C ARG A 186 -13.74 1.08 -9.25
N TYR A 187 -13.67 0.11 -10.15
CA TYR A 187 -12.40 -0.54 -10.51
C TYR A 187 -12.17 -0.51 -12.02
N ALA A 188 -10.92 -0.53 -12.48
CA ALA A 188 -10.61 -0.54 -13.89
C ALA A 188 -10.74 -1.96 -14.47
N ALA A 189 -11.50 -2.11 -15.56
CA ALA A 189 -11.68 -3.40 -16.25
C ALA A 189 -10.50 -3.77 -17.19
N GLY A 190 -9.41 -3.01 -17.14
CA GLY A 190 -8.21 -3.20 -17.95
C GLY A 190 -7.06 -2.34 -17.43
N THR A 191 -5.93 -2.39 -18.13
CA THR A 191 -4.68 -1.70 -17.75
C THR A 191 -4.22 -0.75 -18.87
N PRO A 192 -5.00 0.30 -19.20
CA PRO A 192 -4.56 1.30 -20.17
C PRO A 192 -3.25 1.98 -19.71
N THR A 193 -2.46 2.42 -20.68
CA THR A 193 -1.27 3.24 -20.44
C THR A 193 -1.69 4.69 -20.23
N ALA A 194 -1.23 5.30 -19.14
CA ALA A 194 -1.36 6.75 -18.93
C ALA A 194 -0.25 7.51 -19.68
N THR A 195 -0.53 8.74 -20.09
CA THR A 195 0.43 9.62 -20.75
C THR A 195 0.31 11.02 -20.16
N ASN A 196 1.38 11.50 -19.54
CA ASN A 196 1.41 12.78 -18.86
C ASN A 196 0.96 13.92 -19.80
N GLY A 197 -0.06 14.68 -19.38
CA GLY A 197 -0.66 15.78 -20.14
C GLY A 197 -1.58 15.37 -21.29
N SER A 198 -1.81 14.07 -21.53
CA SER A 198 -2.66 13.58 -22.62
C SER A 198 -3.80 12.69 -22.15
N THR A 199 -3.60 11.89 -21.11
CA THR A 199 -4.66 11.07 -20.52
C THR A 199 -5.30 11.78 -19.33
N ASP A 200 -6.59 11.56 -19.13
CA ASP A 200 -7.36 12.07 -17.98
C ASP A 200 -7.04 11.34 -16.67
N PHE A 201 -6.15 10.35 -16.69
CA PHE A 201 -5.82 9.52 -15.53
C PHE A 201 -4.33 9.24 -15.41
N VAL A 202 -3.92 8.77 -14.23
CA VAL A 202 -2.60 8.22 -13.93
C VAL A 202 -2.70 7.08 -12.92
N TRP A 203 -1.82 6.08 -13.02
CA TRP A 203 -1.71 5.03 -12.01
C TRP A 203 -0.92 5.50 -10.80
N VAL A 204 -1.31 5.01 -9.62
CA VAL A 204 -0.60 5.21 -8.37
C VAL A 204 -0.03 3.89 -7.91
N GLN A 205 1.29 3.82 -7.87
CA GLN A 205 2.01 2.73 -7.23
C GLN A 205 2.34 3.11 -5.79
N ILE A 206 2.10 2.18 -4.88
CA ILE A 206 2.49 2.32 -3.46
C ILE A 206 3.44 1.18 -3.11
N SER A 207 4.64 1.54 -2.66
CA SER A 207 5.61 0.61 -2.09
C SER A 207 5.71 0.83 -0.59
N ILE A 208 5.66 -0.28 0.17
CA ILE A 208 5.81 -0.30 1.62
C ILE A 208 7.08 -1.05 1.98
N ASP A 209 8.01 -0.39 2.66
CA ASP A 209 9.24 -0.99 3.17
C ASP A 209 9.22 -1.01 4.71
N THR A 210 9.01 -2.18 5.29
CA THR A 210 8.89 -2.35 6.74
C THR A 210 10.21 -2.72 7.43
N SER A 211 11.35 -2.55 6.77
CA SER A 211 12.67 -2.88 7.34
C SER A 211 12.96 -2.13 8.64
N GLY A 212 12.57 -0.85 8.72
CA GLY A 212 12.68 -0.01 9.92
C GLY A 212 11.55 -0.18 10.94
N ALA A 213 10.53 -1.00 10.67
CA ALA A 213 9.35 -1.09 11.53
C ALA A 213 9.67 -1.67 12.92
N THR A 214 8.97 -1.17 13.94
CA THR A 214 9.02 -1.66 15.32
C THR A 214 8.03 -2.80 15.49
N LYS A 215 8.48 -3.89 16.11
CA LYS A 215 7.65 -5.07 16.35
C LYS A 215 6.53 -4.74 17.34
N GLY A 216 5.31 -5.17 17.02
CA GLY A 216 4.14 -5.00 17.89
C GLY A 216 3.46 -3.63 17.75
N THR A 217 3.94 -2.80 16.83
CA THR A 217 3.37 -1.48 16.55
C THR A 217 2.43 -1.54 15.36
N THR A 218 1.25 -0.93 15.51
CA THR A 218 0.33 -0.65 14.39
C THR A 218 0.66 0.72 13.83
N TYR A 219 0.74 0.83 12.51
CA TYR A 219 0.99 2.07 11.78
C TYR A 219 -0.23 2.43 10.96
N SER A 220 -0.74 3.66 11.10
CA SER A 220 -1.89 4.18 10.34
C SER A 220 -1.68 5.66 9.99
N GLY A 221 -2.42 6.21 9.03
CA GLY A 221 -2.17 7.57 8.58
C GLY A 221 -3.19 8.11 7.59
N TYR A 222 -2.80 9.13 6.83
CA TYR A 222 -3.56 9.61 5.67
C TYR A 222 -2.60 10.09 4.58
N ILE A 223 -3.06 9.98 3.33
CA ILE A 223 -2.35 10.47 2.14
C ILE A 223 -3.25 11.54 1.53
N GLU A 224 -2.71 12.74 1.39
CA GLU A 224 -3.40 13.87 0.78
C GLU A 224 -2.72 14.22 -0.53
N PHE A 225 -3.47 14.24 -1.64
CA PHE A 225 -2.98 14.66 -2.95
C PHE A 225 -3.37 16.11 -3.20
N HIS A 226 -2.43 16.92 -3.66
CA HIS A 226 -2.65 18.33 -3.93
C HIS A 226 -2.86 18.58 -5.42
N PHE A 227 -3.98 19.20 -5.78
CA PHE A 227 -4.34 19.47 -7.17
C PHE A 227 -4.35 20.97 -7.45
N LYS A 228 -4.01 21.35 -8.68
CA LYS A 228 -4.12 22.72 -9.17
C LYS A 228 -4.62 22.71 -10.61
N ALA A 229 -5.57 23.57 -10.94
CA ALA A 229 -6.00 23.79 -12.33
C ALA A 229 -4.82 24.29 -13.17
N GLU A 230 -4.70 23.77 -14.40
CA GLU A 230 -3.78 24.32 -15.38
C GLU A 230 -4.36 25.64 -15.92
N THR A 231 -3.60 26.74 -15.82
CA THR A 231 -3.97 28.07 -16.35
C THR A 231 -3.32 28.33 -17.67
#